data_AF-G5H739-F1
#
_entry.id   AF-G5H739-F1
#
_cell.length_a   1.000
_cell.length_b   1.000
_cell.length_c   1.000
_cell.angle_alpha   90.00
_cell.angle_beta   90.00
_cell.angle_gamma   90.00
#
_symmetry.space_group_name_H-M   'P 1'
#
loop_
_entity.id
_entity.type
_entity.pdbx_description
1 polymer ?
#
loop_
_entity_poly.entity_id
_entity_poly.type
_entity_poly.pdbx_seq_one_letter_code
_entity_poly.pdbx_strand_id
1 'polypeptide(L)'
;MQKIVERYAAACGFSLEEIIGSSRRSDLSIVRQLIWKRLRDRHASCVELTRLFNRRSHSVIVHGIQRAEGLLEIGDRKALGYQKRMDDV
;
A
#
# COMPACT_ATOMS: atom_id res chain seq x y z
N MET A 1 8.38 9.65 5.49
CA MET A 1 7.48 8.71 4.78
C MET A 1 7.79 7.25 5.11
N GLN A 2 9.06 6.82 5.08
CA GLN A 2 9.45 5.43 5.40
C GLN A 2 8.94 4.92 6.76
N LYS A 3 9.10 5.69 7.85
CA LYS A 3 8.55 5.33 9.17
C LYS A 3 7.03 5.08 9.17
N ILE A 4 6.27 5.80 8.36
CA ILE A 4 4.82 5.59 8.23
C ILE A 4 4.54 4.27 7.51
N VAL A 5 5.28 3.97 6.43
CA VAL A 5 5.17 2.68 5.72
C VAL A 5 5.50 1.51 6.64
N GLU A 6 6.56 1.65 7.44
CA GLU A 6 6.97 0.65 8.42
C GLU A 6 5.87 0.38 9.47
N ARG A 7 5.25 1.43 10.02
CA ARG A 7 4.12 1.27 10.96
C ARG A 7 2.94 0.56 10.31
N TYR A 8 2.58 0.91 9.07
CA TYR A 8 1.50 0.23 8.34
C TYR A 8 1.84 -1.23 7.99
N ALA A 9 3.08 -1.50 7.60
CA ALA A 9 3.56 -2.85 7.33
C ALA A 9 3.42 -3.71 8.59
N ALA A 10 3.94 -3.22 9.72
CA ALA A 10 3.87 -3.90 11.01
C ALA A 10 2.43 -4.18 11.46
N ALA A 11 1.53 -3.19 11.34
CA ALA A 11 0.11 -3.36 11.67
C ALA A 11 -0.57 -4.45 10.80
N CYS A 12 -0.07 -4.66 9.58
CA CYS A 12 -0.56 -5.70 8.68
C CYS A 12 0.16 -7.05 8.82
N GLY A 13 1.18 -7.14 9.68
CA GLY A 13 1.96 -8.36 9.91
C GLY A 13 3.07 -8.60 8.89
N PHE A 14 3.60 -7.55 8.26
CA PHE A 14 4.68 -7.62 7.28
C PHE A 14 5.85 -6.72 7.66
N SER A 15 7.05 -7.07 7.19
CA SER A 15 8.21 -6.20 7.30
C SER A 15 8.21 -5.08 6.24
N LEU A 16 8.99 -4.02 6.47
CA LEU A 16 9.17 -2.97 5.47
C LEU A 16 9.75 -3.54 4.17
N GLU A 17 10.70 -4.45 4.27
CA GLU A 17 11.41 -5.11 3.16
C GLU A 17 10.44 -5.92 2.29
N GLU A 18 9.51 -6.66 2.91
CA GLU A 18 8.47 -7.40 2.17
C GLU A 18 7.55 -6.45 1.38
N ILE A 19 7.20 -5.31 1.99
CA ILE A 19 6.32 -4.31 1.42
C ILE A 19 7.01 -3.53 0.29
N ILE A 20 8.27 -3.15 0.40
CA ILE A 20 9.00 -2.47 -0.69
C ILE A 20 9.47 -3.44 -1.78
N GLY A 21 9.60 -4.73 -1.45
CA GLY A 21 10.09 -5.78 -2.32
C GLY A 21 9.23 -6.07 -3.57
N SER A 22 9.72 -6.99 -4.40
CA SER A 22 9.12 -7.36 -5.69
C SER A 22 8.09 -8.50 -5.60
N SER A 23 7.94 -9.12 -4.43
CA SER A 23 7.02 -10.26 -4.24
C SER A 23 5.59 -9.91 -4.68
N ARG A 24 5.01 -10.85 -5.43
CA ARG A 24 3.65 -10.79 -5.98
C ARG A 24 2.64 -11.61 -5.16
N ARG A 25 3.00 -12.04 -3.94
CA ARG A 25 2.05 -12.65 -3.00
C ARG A 25 0.84 -11.72 -2.84
N SER A 26 -0.35 -12.29 -2.90
CA SER A 26 -1.58 -11.51 -3.09
C SER A 26 -1.86 -10.56 -1.92
N ASP A 27 -1.61 -11.00 -0.69
CA ASP A 27 -1.67 -10.21 0.54
C ASP A 27 -0.70 -9.02 0.51
N LEU A 28 0.58 -9.23 0.20
CA LEU A 28 1.59 -8.18 0.07
C LEU A 28 1.20 -7.18 -1.01
N SER A 29 0.64 -7.65 -2.12
CA SER A 29 0.17 -6.78 -3.19
C SER A 29 -0.97 -5.88 -2.72
N ILE A 30 -1.97 -6.43 -2.02
CA ILE A 30 -3.11 -5.67 -1.48
C ILE A 30 -2.61 -4.63 -0.46
N VAL A 31 -1.83 -5.05 0.53
CA VAL A 31 -1.31 -4.17 1.58
C VAL A 31 -0.45 -3.06 1.00
N ARG A 32 0.45 -3.37 0.07
CA ARG A 32 1.30 -2.37 -0.60
C ARG A 32 0.45 -1.33 -1.35
N GLN A 33 -0.58 -1.76 -2.07
CA GLN A 33 -1.47 -0.87 -2.82
C GLN A 33 -2.33 -0.01 -1.89
N LEU A 34 -2.81 -0.55 -0.76
CA LEU A 34 -3.50 0.21 0.28
C LEU A 34 -2.59 1.28 0.91
N ILE A 35 -1.32 0.95 1.16
CA ILE A 35 -0.33 1.93 1.64
C ILE A 35 -0.14 3.04 0.61
N TRP A 36 -0.03 2.72 -0.69
CA TRP A 36 0.05 3.74 -1.74
C TRP A 36 -1.15 4.67 -1.72
N LYS A 37 -2.37 4.11 -1.67
CA LYS A 37 -3.62 4.88 -1.57
C LYS A 37 -3.60 5.79 -0.34
N ARG A 38 -3.27 5.29 0.86
CA ARG A 38 -3.21 6.11 2.08
C ARG A 38 -2.18 7.23 2.00
N LEU A 39 -1.01 6.98 1.40
CA LEU A 39 0.00 8.00 1.22
C LEU A 39 -0.45 9.05 0.18
N ARG A 40 -1.15 8.64 -0.88
CA ARG A 40 -1.79 9.54 -1.85
C ARG A 40 -2.85 10.42 -1.21
N ASP A 41 -3.70 9.85 -0.36
CA ASP A 41 -4.72 10.58 0.41
C ASP A 41 -4.07 11.62 1.34
N ARG A 42 -2.82 11.37 1.77
CA ARG A 42 -1.98 12.30 2.55
C ARG A 42 -1.03 13.14 1.69
N HIS A 43 -1.39 13.38 0.43
CA HIS A 43 -0.70 14.24 -0.54
C HIS A 43 0.68 13.78 -1.02
N ALA A 44 1.08 12.52 -0.83
CA ALA A 44 2.30 12.00 -1.45
C ALA A 44 2.14 11.97 -2.99
N SER A 45 3.15 12.43 -3.71
CA SER A 45 3.21 12.35 -5.17
C SER A 45 3.52 10.91 -5.62
N CYS A 46 3.13 10.56 -6.86
CA CYS A 46 3.46 9.26 -7.41
C CYS A 46 4.98 9.09 -7.56
N VAL A 47 5.71 10.18 -7.81
CA VAL A 47 7.18 10.19 -7.91
C VAL A 47 7.83 9.86 -6.56
N GLU A 48 7.29 10.35 -5.45
CA GLU A 48 7.77 9.95 -4.11
C GLU A 48 7.50 8.46 -3.86
N LEU A 49 6.34 7.96 -4.27
CA LEU A 49 6.00 6.55 -4.15
C LEU A 49 6.91 5.66 -5.02
N THR A 50 7.23 6.05 -6.26
CA THR A 50 8.17 5.26 -7.08
C THR A 50 9.55 5.19 -6.44
N ARG A 51 10.04 6.30 -5.87
CA ARG A 51 11.33 6.33 -5.16
C ARG A 51 11.33 5.43 -3.92
N LEU A 52 10.23 5.45 -3.15
CA LEU A 52 10.13 4.69 -1.90
C LEU A 52 9.91 3.19 -2.13
N PHE A 53 9.18 2.79 -3.18
CA PHE A 53 8.82 1.40 -3.45
C PHE A 53 9.64 0.79 -4.59
N ASN A 54 10.96 0.75 -4.40
CA ASN A 54 11.92 0.04 -5.26
C ASN A 54 11.82 0.41 -6.75
N ARG A 55 11.68 1.71 -7.06
CA ARG A 55 11.62 2.24 -8.43
C ARG A 55 10.54 1.60 -9.30
N ARG A 56 9.43 1.16 -8.70
CA ARG A 56 8.23 0.76 -9.46
C ARG A 56 7.81 1.87 -10.40
N SER A 57 7.34 1.52 -11.59
CA SER A 57 6.94 2.51 -12.58
C SER A 57 5.76 3.36 -12.09
N HIS A 58 5.66 4.57 -12.59
CA HIS A 58 4.54 5.47 -12.29
C HIS A 58 3.18 4.83 -12.59
N SER A 59 3.06 4.15 -13.73
CA SER A 59 1.84 3.43 -14.13
C SER A 59 1.46 2.32 -13.14
N VAL A 60 2.43 1.57 -12.62
CA VAL A 60 2.18 0.52 -11.62
C VAL A 60 1.63 1.11 -10.32
N ILE A 61 2.15 2.26 -9.89
CA ILE A 61 1.63 2.96 -8.71
C ILE A 61 0.18 3.40 -8.95
N VAL A 62 -0.08 4.08 -10.07
CA VAL A 62 -1.43 4.58 -10.42
C VAL A 62 -2.46 3.43 -10.49
N HIS A 63 -2.16 2.38 -11.26
CA HIS A 63 -3.06 1.23 -11.35
C HIS A 63 -3.24 0.51 -10.02
N GLY A 64 -2.20 0.48 -9.17
CA GLY A 64 -2.29 -0.08 -7.83
C GLY A 64 -3.24 0.69 -6.92
N ILE A 65 -3.19 2.03 -6.97
CA ILE A 65 -4.11 2.89 -6.20
C ILE A 65 -5.55 2.70 -6.66
N GLN A 66 -5.80 2.76 -7.97
CA GLN A 66 -7.13 2.52 -8.55
C GLN A 66 -7.69 1.14 -8.17
N ARG A 67 -6.83 0.12 -8.17
CA ARG A 67 -7.21 -1.22 -7.73
C ARG A 67 -7.56 -1.25 -6.24
N ALA A 68 -6.78 -0.59 -5.40
CA ALA A 68 -7.08 -0.51 -3.97
C ALA A 68 -8.41 0.20 -3.72
N GLU A 69 -8.69 1.29 -4.43
CA GLU A 69 -9.98 2.00 -4.38
C GLU A 69 -11.13 1.07 -4.77
N GLY A 70 -11.04 0.39 -5.92
CA GLY A 70 -12.07 -0.54 -6.36
C GLY A 70 -12.31 -1.70 -5.38
N LEU A 71 -11.26 -2.23 -4.74
CA LEU A 71 -11.40 -3.27 -3.71
C LEU A 71 -12.15 -2.76 -2.47
N LEU A 72 -11.89 -1.53 -2.04
CA LEU A 72 -12.57 -0.93 -0.90
C LEU A 72 -14.04 -0.60 -1.25
N GLU A 73 -14.29 -0.10 -2.45
CA GLU A 73 -15.63 0.22 -2.96
C GLU A 73 -16.55 -1.00 -2.98
N ILE A 74 -16.06 -2.15 -3.45
CA ILE A 74 -16.86 -3.39 -3.48
C ILE A 74 -16.92 -4.12 -2.13
N GLY A 75 -16.29 -3.57 -1.09
CA GLY A 75 -16.25 -4.17 0.23
C GLY A 75 -15.44 -5.47 0.32
N ASP A 76 -14.32 -5.58 -0.42
CA ASP A 76 -13.46 -6.76 -0.34
C ASP A 76 -12.99 -7.00 1.10
N ARG A 77 -13.31 -8.18 1.63
CA ARG A 77 -13.07 -8.53 3.04
C ARG A 77 -11.60 -8.43 3.44
N LYS A 78 -10.67 -8.80 2.54
CA LYS A 78 -9.24 -8.75 2.85
C LYS A 78 -8.74 -7.30 2.86
N ALA A 79 -9.11 -6.52 1.85
CA ALA A 79 -8.74 -5.11 1.76
C ALA A 79 -9.25 -4.31 2.96
N LEU A 80 -10.53 -4.47 3.32
CA LEU A 80 -11.12 -3.83 4.50
C LEU A 80 -10.43 -4.26 5.80
N GLY A 81 -10.12 -5.55 5.93
CA GLY A 81 -9.40 -6.07 7.09
C GLY A 81 -8.03 -5.42 7.29
N TYR A 82 -7.26 -5.25 6.22
CA TYR A 82 -5.97 -4.54 6.29
C TYR A 82 -6.14 -3.03 6.47
N GLN A 83 -7.13 -2.42 5.83
CA GLN A 83 -7.43 -1.00 6.00
C GLN A 83 -7.68 -0.66 7.46
N LYS A 84 -8.53 -1.45 8.13
CA LYS A 84 -8.84 -1.30 9.56
C LYS A 84 -7.59 -1.38 10.42
N ARG A 85 -6.74 -2.40 10.21
CA ARG A 85 -5.47 -2.53 10.95
C ARG A 85 -4.58 -1.30 10.79
N MET A 86 -4.53 -0.71 9.61
CA MET A 86 -3.77 0.51 9.36
C MET A 86 -4.46 1.78 9.90
N ASP A 87 -5.76 1.77 10.21
CA ASP A 87 -6.48 2.90 10.83
C ASP A 87 -6.19 3.00 12.33
N ASP A 88 -5.88 1.87 12.96
CA ASP A 88 -5.51 1.78 14.37
C ASP A 88 -4.06 2.28 14.65
N VAL A 89 -3.43 2.98 13.70
CA VAL A 89 -2.01 3.42 13.67
C VAL A 89 -1.89 4.95 13.58
#